data_AF-A0A529QRX1-F1
#
_entry.id   AF-A0A529QRX1-F1
#
_cell.length_a   1.000
_cell.length_b   1.000
_cell.length_c   1.000
_cell.angle_alpha   90.00
_cell.angle_beta   90.00
_cell.angle_gamma   90.00
#
_symmetry.space_group_name_H-M   'P 1'
#
loop_
_entity.id
_entity.type
_entity.pdbx_description
1 polymer ?
#
loop_
_entity_poly.entity_id
_entity_poly.type
_entity_poly.pdbx_seq_one_letter_code
_entity_poly.pdbx_strand_id
1 'polypeptide(L)' 'MDNETFRDWSRRAADWGVDYRAGLRDRPVRPAIAPGEIFRSIEASPPEMPEPMEKIFADFEEKIVPGMT' A
#
# COMPACT_ATOMS: atom_id res chain seq x y z
N MET A 1 -11.61 -11.80 -8.09
CA MET A 1 -10.38 -12.54 -7.77
C MET A 1 -10.77 -13.98 -7.43
N ASP A 2 -10.10 -14.97 -8.00
CA ASP A 2 -10.30 -16.39 -7.67
C ASP A 2 -9.34 -16.87 -6.57
N ASN A 3 -9.44 -18.15 -6.18
CA ASN A 3 -8.65 -18.72 -5.08
C ASN A 3 -7.15 -18.78 -5.37
N GLU A 4 -6.74 -18.98 -6.62
CA GLU A 4 -5.33 -19.05 -7.00
C GLU A 4 -4.71 -17.67 -6.94
N THR A 5 -5.37 -16.69 -7.55
CA THR A 5 -4.98 -15.28 -7.51
C THR A 5 -4.95 -14.77 -6.06
N PHE A 6 -5.94 -15.13 -5.24
CA PHE A 6 -5.96 -14.77 -3.83
C PHE A 6 -4.78 -15.37 -3.05
N ARG A 7 -4.42 -16.63 -3.33
CA ARG A 7 -3.25 -17.28 -2.73
C ARG A 7 -1.96 -16.55 -3.06
N ASP A 8 -1.77 -16.16 -4.32
CA ASP A 8 -0.56 -15.48 -4.76
C ASP A 8 -0.43 -14.09 -4.15
N TRP A 9 -1.51 -13.31 -4.09
CA TRP A 9 -1.50 -12.01 -3.42
C TRP A 9 -1.35 -12.10 -1.90
N SER A 10 -1.88 -13.16 -1.29
CA SER A 10 -1.65 -13.44 0.13
C SER A 10 -0.17 -13.68 0.43
N ARG A 11 0.53 -14.45 -0.42
CA ARG A 11 1.97 -14.67 -0.30
C ARG A 11 2.73 -13.36 -0.48
N ARG A 12 2.42 -12.60 -1.54
CA ARG A 12 3.08 -11.31 -1.82
C ARG A 12 2.92 -10.31 -0.68
N ALA A 13 1.73 -10.19 -0.10
CA ALA A 13 1.49 -9.31 1.03
C ALA A 13 2.26 -9.75 2.29
N ALA A 14 2.39 -11.07 2.51
CA ALA A 14 3.19 -11.60 3.60
C ALA A 14 4.69 -11.31 3.41
N ASP A 15 5.22 -11.55 2.20
CA ASP A 15 6.61 -11.26 1.85
C ASP A 15 6.93 -9.77 2.02
N TRP A 16 6.05 -8.89 1.54
CA TRP A 16 6.17 -7.44 1.77
C TRP A 16 6.24 -7.09 3.25
N GLY A 17 5.42 -7.72 4.09
CA GLY A 17 5.41 -7.48 5.53
C GLY A 17 6.72 -7.91 6.22
N VAL A 18 7.34 -8.99 5.73
CA VAL A 18 8.67 -9.43 6.19
C VAL A 18 9.73 -8.40 5.82
N ASP A 19 9.75 -7.96 4.56
CA ASP A 19 10.73 -6.98 4.06
C ASP A 19 10.58 -5.62 4.73
N TYR A 20 9.35 -5.15 4.93
CA TYR A 20 9.06 -3.93 5.67
C TYR A 20 9.64 -3.99 7.09
N ARG A 21 9.45 -5.12 7.80
CA ARG A 21 9.98 -5.31 9.16
C ARG A 21 11.50 -5.43 9.18
N ALA A 22 12.10 -6.05 8.17
CA ALA A 22 13.55 -6.19 8.06
C ALA A 22 14.23 -4.82 7.91
N GLY A 23 13.68 -3.94 7.07
CA GLY A 23 14.19 -2.58 6.83
C GLY A 23 13.59 -1.49 7.74
N LEU A 24 12.78 -1.85 8.74
CA LEU A 24 12.02 -0.89 9.54
C LEU A 24 12.91 0.14 10.27
N ARG A 25 14.11 -0.27 10.68
CA ARG A 25 15.06 0.60 11.41
C ARG A 25 15.64 1.72 10.55
N ASP A 26 15.64 1.55 9.24
CA ASP A 26 16.17 2.54 8.30
C ASP A 26 15.11 3.57 7.88
N ARG A 27 13.86 3.39 8.32
CA ARG A 27 12.73 4.25 7.99
C ARG A 27 12.53 5.33 9.06
N PRO A 28 12.13 6.56 8.67
CA PRO A 28 11.80 7.59 9.64
C PRO A 28 10.55 7.19 10.43
N VAL A 29 10.63 7.25 11.77
CA VAL A 29 9.48 6.94 12.65
C VAL A 29 8.36 7.96 12.44
N ARG A 30 8.70 9.24 12.26
CA ARG A 30 7.71 10.28 11.94
C ARG A 30 7.79 10.59 10.45
N PRO A 31 6.70 10.40 9.68
CA PRO A 31 6.68 10.74 8.26
C PRO A 31 6.72 12.26 8.06
N ALA A 32 7.39 12.70 6.99
CA ALA A 32 7.57 14.10 6.63
C ALA A 32 6.47 14.58 5.64
N ILE A 33 5.21 14.47 6.05
CA ILE A 33 4.04 14.83 5.22
C ILE A 33 3.18 15.91 5.88
N ALA A 34 2.45 16.69 5.07
CA ALA A 34 1.50 17.67 5.59
C ALA A 34 0.16 17.03 5.99
N PRO A 35 -0.60 17.62 6.94
CA PRO A 35 -1.95 17.17 7.24
C PRO A 35 -2.85 17.10 5.99
N GLY A 36 -3.51 15.96 5.82
CA GLY A 36 -4.42 15.68 4.70
C GLY A 36 -3.73 15.38 3.37
N GLU A 37 -2.40 15.26 3.31
CA GLU A 37 -1.67 14.97 2.07
C GLU A 37 -2.09 13.64 1.45
N ILE A 38 -2.18 12.57 2.24
CA ILE A 38 -2.66 11.27 1.77
C ILE A 38 -4.09 11.36 1.25
N PHE A 39 -5.00 12.02 1.98
CA PHE A 39 -6.39 12.20 1.54
C PHE A 39 -6.48 12.88 0.16
N ARG A 40 -5.65 13.89 -0.09
CA ARG A 40 -5.59 14.60 -1.37
C ARG A 40 -4.97 13.77 -2.50
N SER A 41 -4.24 12.70 -2.19
CA SER A 41 -3.65 11.78 -3.17
C SER A 41 -4.64 10.71 -3.68
N ILE A 42 -5.77 10.55 -2.99
CA ILE A 42 -6.82 9.60 -3.39
C ILE A 42 -7.81 10.29 -4.34
N GLU A 43 -8.30 9.51 -5.29
CA GLU A 43 -9.30 9.92 -6.27
C GLU A 43 -10.60 10.35 -5.58
N ALA A 44 -11.24 11.40 -6.10
CA ALA A 44 -12.40 12.03 -5.46
C ALA A 44 -13.66 11.14 -5.44
N SER A 45 -13.70 10.11 -6.28
CA SER A 45 -14.80 9.14 -6.37
C SER A 45 -14.24 7.73 -6.55
N PRO A 46 -14.95 6.71 -6.05
CA PRO A 46 -14.55 5.32 -6.25
C PRO A 46 -14.55 4.95 -7.75
N PRO A 47 -13.74 3.96 -8.17
CA PRO A 47 -13.77 3.47 -9.54
C PRO A 47 -15.10 2.77 -9.84
N GLU A 48 -15.63 2.96 -11.05
CA GLU A 48 -16.86 2.30 -11.50
C GLU A 48 -16.63 0.82 -11.86
N MET A 49 -15.39 0.47 -12.19
CA MET A 49 -14.98 -0.86 -12.63
C MET A 49 -13.95 -1.43 -11.65
N PRO A 50 -13.84 -2.77 -11.54
CA PRO A 50 -12.80 -3.38 -10.75
C PRO A 50 -11.41 -3.00 -11.27
N GLU A 51 -10.49 -2.79 -10.34
CA GLU A 51 -9.09 -2.51 -10.63
C GLU A 51 -8.21 -3.74 -10.39
N PRO A 52 -7.13 -3.90 -11.15
CA PRO A 52 -6.17 -4.98 -10.93
C PRO A 52 -5.50 -4.81 -9.56
N MET A 53 -5.23 -5.93 -8.89
CA MET A 53 -4.64 -5.93 -7.55
C MET A 53 -3.23 -5.31 -7.57
N GLU A 54 -2.53 -5.40 -8.69
CA GLU A 54 -1.26 -4.74 -8.96
C GLU A 54 -1.36 -3.22 -8.76
N LYS A 55 -2.43 -2.59 -9.25
CA LYS A 55 -2.64 -1.16 -9.10
C LYS A 55 -2.95 -0.80 -7.64
N ILE A 56 -3.80 -1.58 -6.99
CA ILE A 56 -4.15 -1.38 -5.57
C ILE A 56 -2.91 -1.50 -4.69
N PHE A 57 -2.04 -2.47 -4.95
CA PHE A 57 -0.83 -2.69 -4.18
C PHE A 57 0.22 -1.59 -4.43
N ALA A 58 0.35 -1.11 -5.67
CA ALA A 58 1.19 0.03 -5.99
C ALA A 58 0.72 1.31 -5.28
N ASP A 59 -0.59 1.59 -5.29
CA ASP A 59 -1.16 2.73 -4.55
C ASP A 59 -0.91 2.61 -3.05
N PHE A 60 -0.96 1.40 -2.49
CA PHE A 60 -0.59 1.17 -1.09
C PHE A 60 0.88 1.54 -0.82
N GLU A 61 1.81 1.08 -1.65
CA GLU A 61 3.24 1.37 -1.50
C GLU A 61 3.58 2.84 -1.71
N GLU A 62 2.91 3.51 -2.65
CA GLU A 62 3.20 4.90 -3.03
C GLU A 62 2.46 5.92 -2.15
N LYS A 63 1.18 5.69 -1.85
CA LYS A 63 0.32 6.66 -1.16
C LYS A 63 0.26 6.41 0.34
N ILE A 64 0.30 5.16 0.82
CA ILE A 64 0.07 4.85 2.24
C ILE A 64 1.39 4.71 3.01
N VAL A 65 2.33 3.92 2.51
CA VAL A 65 3.57 3.58 3.21
C VAL A 65 4.41 4.79 3.62
N PRO A 66 4.58 5.86 2.81
CA PRO A 66 5.34 7.05 3.21
C PRO A 66 4.71 7.83 4.37
N GLY A 67 3.42 7.63 4.63
CA GLY A 67 2.66 8.29 5.69
C GLY A 67 2.48 7.46 6.97
N MET A 68 3.06 6.26 7.05
CA MET A 68 2.98 5.40 8.24
C MET A 68 3.89 5.92 9.37
N THR A 69 3.50 5.66 10.62
CA THR A 69 4.28 5.94 11.85
C THR A 69 4.57 4.62 12.57
#